data_AF-A0A949NID0-F1
#
_entry.id   AF-A0A949NID0-F1
#
_cell.length_a   1.000
_cell.length_b   1.000
_cell.length_c   1.000
_cell.angle_alpha   90.00
_cell.angle_beta   90.00
_cell.angle_gamma   90.00
#
_symmetry.space_group_name_H-M   'P 1'
#
loop_
_entity.id
_entity.type
_entity.pdbx_description
1 polymer ?
#
loop_
_entity_poly.entity_id
_entity_poly.type
_entity_poly.pdbx_seq_one_letter_code
_entity_poly.pdbx_strand_id
1 'polypeptide(L)'
;MENTQSWARVASAIVIGVGLVLAASAWPPLAAPVVLLVDLIIWPLDGAETLLASETRLFAAIAGGVMVGWGVTLWKMAEHVLPADPGAARSIALSGIYTWFAVDSLGSIAAGASLNAVVNISFVVLFLYAFRQPRQHAAETVAD
;
A
#
# COMPACT_ATOMS: atom_id res chain seq x y z
N MET A 1 -19.03 10.04 -6.69
CA MET A 1 -18.67 9.40 -5.40
C MET A 1 -18.50 7.89 -5.58
N GLU A 2 -19.40 7.20 -6.29
CA GLU A 2 -19.32 5.77 -6.58
C GLU A 2 -17.98 5.33 -7.22
N ASN A 3 -17.46 6.11 -8.18
CA ASN A 3 -16.16 5.82 -8.81
C ASN A 3 -14.98 5.88 -7.80
N THR A 4 -14.92 6.91 -6.95
CA THR A 4 -13.89 7.06 -5.89
C THR A 4 -13.94 5.90 -4.90
N GLN A 5 -15.15 5.48 -4.51
CA GLN A 5 -15.34 4.35 -3.61
C GLN A 5 -14.84 3.04 -4.23
N SER A 6 -15.17 2.78 -5.50
CA SER A 6 -14.67 1.61 -6.22
C SER A 6 -13.15 1.60 -6.33
N TRP A 7 -12.53 2.73 -6.70
CA TRP A 7 -11.07 2.82 -6.77
C TRP A 7 -10.39 2.65 -5.42
N ALA A 8 -10.95 3.21 -4.34
CA ALA A 8 -10.42 3.03 -2.99
C ALA A 8 -10.49 1.56 -2.54
N ARG A 9 -11.55 0.83 -2.88
CA ARG A 9 -11.65 -0.62 -2.64
C ARG A 9 -10.65 -1.40 -3.47
N VAL A 10 -10.49 -1.09 -4.76
CA VAL A 10 -9.47 -1.73 -5.63
C VAL A 10 -8.06 -1.51 -5.07
N ALA A 11 -7.72 -0.27 -4.69
CA ALA A 11 -6.43 0.03 -4.08
C ALA A 11 -6.21 -0.76 -2.77
N SER A 12 -7.26 -0.85 -1.94
CA SER A 12 -7.24 -1.65 -0.72
C SER A 12 -7.06 -3.14 -1.00
N ALA A 13 -7.71 -3.67 -2.05
CA ALA A 13 -7.57 -5.06 -2.51
C ALA A 13 -6.11 -5.38 -2.90
N ILE A 14 -5.46 -4.45 -3.58
CA ILE A 14 -4.04 -4.59 -3.98
C ILE A 14 -3.16 -4.68 -2.73
N VAL A 15 -3.35 -3.80 -1.74
CA VAL A 15 -2.61 -3.85 -0.47
C VAL A 15 -2.83 -5.19 0.24
N ILE A 16 -4.08 -5.68 0.30
CA ILE A 16 -4.40 -6.99 0.87
C ILE A 16 -3.68 -8.10 0.11
N GLY A 17 -3.74 -8.10 -1.23
CA GLY A 17 -3.10 -9.11 -2.06
C GLY A 17 -1.59 -9.15 -1.86
N VAL A 18 -0.93 -8.00 -1.83
CA VAL A 18 0.50 -7.90 -1.54
C VAL A 18 0.81 -8.42 -0.14
N GLY A 19 0.01 -8.03 0.86
CA GLY A 19 0.16 -8.53 2.22
C GLY A 19 0.00 -10.06 2.33
N LEU A 20 -0.93 -10.66 1.58
CA LEU A 20 -1.10 -12.11 1.52
C LEU A 20 0.10 -12.80 0.88
N VAL A 21 0.67 -12.23 -0.18
CA VAL A 21 1.89 -12.76 -0.83
C VAL A 21 3.08 -12.70 0.13
N LEU A 22 3.27 -11.59 0.84
CA LEU A 22 4.29 -11.49 1.90
C LEU A 22 4.06 -12.52 3.00
N ALA A 23 2.83 -12.64 3.50
CA ALA A 23 2.48 -13.60 4.54
C ALA A 23 2.72 -15.05 4.14
N ALA A 24 2.40 -15.41 2.88
CA ALA A 24 2.59 -16.75 2.35
C ALA A 24 4.06 -17.18 2.31
N SER A 25 5.01 -16.23 2.25
CA SER A 25 6.46 -16.55 2.25
C SER A 25 6.95 -17.22 3.54
N ALA A 26 6.16 -17.22 4.61
CA ALA A 26 6.40 -18.04 5.79
C ALA A 26 6.54 -19.53 5.45
N TRP A 27 5.85 -19.99 4.40
CA TRP A 27 5.98 -21.33 3.85
C TRP A 27 7.00 -21.33 2.69
N PRO A 28 8.16 -22.01 2.82
CA PRO A 28 9.19 -22.00 1.79
C PRO A 28 8.71 -22.32 0.36
N PRO A 29 7.78 -23.26 0.13
CA PRO A 29 7.25 -23.52 -1.21
C PRO A 29 6.49 -22.35 -1.85
N LEU A 30 6.03 -21.39 -1.06
CA LEU A 30 5.29 -20.20 -1.52
C LEU A 30 6.14 -18.93 -1.49
N ALA A 31 7.42 -19.02 -1.12
CA ALA A 31 8.28 -17.86 -0.94
C ALA A 31 8.79 -17.25 -2.26
N ALA A 32 8.75 -18.00 -3.37
CA ALA A 32 9.35 -17.59 -4.64
C ALA A 32 8.94 -16.18 -5.13
N PRO A 33 7.66 -15.75 -5.06
CA PRO A 33 7.29 -14.39 -5.46
C PRO A 33 7.92 -13.30 -4.57
N VAL A 34 8.07 -13.56 -3.27
CA VAL A 34 8.69 -12.61 -2.34
C VAL A 34 10.21 -12.61 -2.51
N VAL A 35 10.83 -13.76 -2.76
CA VAL A 35 12.26 -13.84 -3.12
C VAL A 35 12.55 -12.98 -4.35
N LEU A 36 11.76 -13.15 -5.43
CA LEU A 36 11.90 -12.36 -6.65
C LEU A 36 11.72 -10.86 -6.39
N LEU A 37 10.74 -10.48 -5.56
CA LEU A 37 10.51 -9.09 -5.19
C LEU A 37 11.70 -8.51 -4.42
N VAL A 38 12.22 -9.24 -3.43
CA VAL A 38 13.35 -8.80 -2.60
C VAL A 38 14.61 -8.63 -3.45
N ASP A 39 14.89 -9.59 -4.32
CA ASP A 39 16.00 -9.56 -5.28
C ASP A 39 15.92 -8.34 -6.20
N LEU A 40 14.71 -8.00 -6.66
CA LEU A 40 14.46 -6.80 -7.45
C LEU A 40 14.72 -5.51 -6.66
N ILE A 41 14.20 -5.38 -5.43
CA ILE A 41 14.24 -4.11 -4.67
C ILE A 41 15.59 -3.84 -3.99
N ILE A 42 16.38 -4.87 -3.70
CA ILE A 42 17.77 -4.71 -3.24
C ILE A 42 18.66 -4.33 -4.42
N TRP A 43 18.41 -4.92 -5.59
CA TRP A 43 19.06 -4.67 -6.88
C TRP A 43 20.59 -4.95 -6.88
N PRO A 44 21.13 -5.60 -7.92
CA PRO A 44 20.48 -6.08 -9.15
C PRO A 44 19.67 -7.36 -8.95
N LEU A 45 18.76 -7.63 -9.90
CA LEU A 45 18.04 -8.90 -9.96
C LEU A 45 18.97 -10.01 -10.48
N ASP A 46 19.71 -10.63 -9.57
CA ASP A 46 20.75 -11.63 -9.86
C ASP A 46 20.55 -12.99 -9.15
N GLY A 47 19.51 -13.12 -8.33
CA GLY A 47 19.15 -14.31 -7.59
C GLY A 47 19.97 -14.52 -6.31
N ALA A 48 20.65 -13.50 -5.79
CA ALA A 48 21.40 -13.58 -4.54
C ALA A 48 20.49 -13.68 -3.30
N GLU A 49 19.27 -13.13 -3.38
CA GLU A 49 18.33 -13.11 -2.27
C GLU A 49 17.55 -14.43 -2.15
N THR A 50 17.36 -14.94 -0.93
CA THR A 50 16.88 -16.34 -0.75
C THR A 50 15.84 -16.58 0.36
N LEU A 51 15.60 -15.62 1.27
CA LEU A 51 14.66 -15.77 2.42
C LEU A 51 14.86 -17.07 3.24
N LEU A 52 16.07 -17.64 3.29
CA LEU A 52 16.36 -18.91 3.96
C LEU A 52 16.37 -18.82 5.49
N ALA A 53 16.65 -17.63 6.02
CA ALA A 53 16.58 -17.33 7.44
C ALA A 53 15.12 -17.34 7.94
N SER A 54 14.87 -18.00 9.07
CA SER A 54 13.52 -18.17 9.64
C SER A 54 12.90 -16.86 10.14
N GLU A 55 13.75 -15.98 10.59
CA GLU A 55 13.56 -14.65 11.15
C GLU A 55 13.20 -13.67 10.03
N THR A 56 13.85 -13.78 8.87
CA THR A 56 13.45 -13.04 7.67
C THR A 56 12.04 -13.42 7.23
N ARG A 57 11.73 -14.72 7.20
CA ARG A 57 10.37 -15.20 6.90
C ARG A 57 9.34 -14.77 7.95
N LEU A 58 9.72 -14.79 9.24
CA LEU A 58 8.87 -14.32 10.33
C LEU A 58 8.53 -12.84 10.15
N PHE A 59 9.52 -11.98 9.91
CA PHE A 59 9.28 -10.56 9.70
C PHE A 59 8.51 -10.27 8.41
N ALA A 60 8.75 -11.01 7.33
CA ALA A 60 7.93 -10.94 6.12
C ALA A 60 6.47 -11.32 6.40
N ALA A 61 6.24 -12.35 7.23
CA ALA A 61 4.91 -12.78 7.61
C ALA A 61 4.17 -11.74 8.47
N ILE A 62 4.88 -11.14 9.43
CA ILE A 62 4.37 -10.05 10.25
C ILE A 62 4.01 -8.84 9.38
N ALA A 63 4.92 -8.43 8.49
CA ALA A 63 4.68 -7.32 7.57
C ALA A 63 3.46 -7.60 6.67
N GLY A 64 3.36 -8.81 6.12
CA GLY A 64 2.22 -9.26 5.34
C GLY A 64 0.91 -9.20 6.13
N GLY A 65 0.89 -9.70 7.37
CA GLY A 65 -0.27 -9.64 8.26
C GLY A 65 -0.71 -8.20 8.58
N VAL A 66 0.25 -7.30 8.85
CA VAL A 66 -0.02 -5.87 9.07
C VAL A 66 -0.60 -5.23 7.79
N MET A 67 -0.04 -5.54 6.61
CA MET A 67 -0.56 -5.03 5.33
C MET A 67 -1.98 -5.53 5.04
N VAL A 68 -2.28 -6.81 5.30
CA VAL A 68 -3.65 -7.33 5.16
C VAL A 68 -4.60 -6.61 6.11
N GLY A 69 -4.24 -6.46 7.39
CA GLY A 69 -5.05 -5.74 8.37
C GLY A 69 -5.31 -4.29 7.94
N TRP A 70 -4.25 -3.57 7.55
CA TRP A 70 -4.34 -2.20 7.07
C TRP A 70 -5.20 -2.07 5.80
N GLY A 71 -5.01 -2.96 4.83
CA GLY A 71 -5.81 -2.99 3.60
C GLY A 71 -7.29 -3.26 3.88
N VAL A 72 -7.63 -4.15 4.82
CA VAL A 72 -9.02 -4.36 5.25
C VAL A 72 -9.60 -3.11 5.94
N THR A 73 -8.81 -2.43 6.78
CA THR A 73 -9.22 -1.15 7.39
C THR A 73 -9.52 -0.10 6.32
N LEU A 74 -8.65 0.05 5.32
CA LEU A 74 -8.85 0.98 4.20
C LEU A 74 -10.09 0.62 3.37
N TRP A 75 -10.31 -0.68 3.12
CA TRP A 75 -11.51 -1.15 2.44
C TRP A 75 -12.78 -0.78 3.22
N LYS A 76 -12.81 -1.06 4.53
CA LYS A 76 -13.97 -0.74 5.38
C LYS A 76 -14.20 0.75 5.50
N MET A 77 -13.13 1.55 5.54
CA MET A 77 -13.24 3.00 5.47
C MET A 77 -13.82 3.47 4.13
N ALA A 78 -13.43 2.86 3.01
CA ALA A 78 -14.04 3.14 1.72
C ALA A 78 -15.52 2.72 1.67
N GLU A 79 -15.92 1.65 2.34
CA GLU A 79 -17.32 1.21 2.44
C GLU A 79 -18.19 2.13 3.29
N HIS A 80 -17.68 2.54 4.46
CA HIS A 80 -18.53 3.11 5.50
C HIS A 80 -18.25 4.59 5.80
N VAL A 81 -17.00 5.04 5.71
CA VAL A 81 -16.62 6.42 6.05
C VAL A 81 -16.66 7.30 4.81
N LEU A 82 -16.12 6.83 3.69
CA LEU A 82 -16.03 7.60 2.45
C LEU A 82 -17.39 8.09 1.92
N PRO A 83 -18.50 7.32 1.98
CA PRO A 83 -19.81 7.83 1.56
C PRO A 83 -20.41 8.86 2.52
N ALA A 84 -20.08 8.78 3.81
CA ALA A 84 -20.61 9.66 4.84
C ALA A 84 -19.83 10.97 4.97
N ASP A 85 -18.50 10.89 4.94
CA ASP A 85 -17.59 12.02 5.00
C ASP A 85 -16.33 11.75 4.13
N PRO A 86 -16.36 12.19 2.85
CA PRO A 86 -15.23 12.03 1.95
C PRO A 86 -13.97 12.79 2.39
N GLY A 87 -14.14 13.90 3.12
CA GLY A 87 -13.03 14.72 3.60
C GLY A 87 -12.26 14.00 4.70
N ALA A 88 -12.98 13.49 5.71
CA ALA A 88 -12.42 12.70 6.78
C ALA A 88 -11.78 11.41 6.25
N ALA A 89 -12.48 10.65 5.39
CA ALA A 89 -11.94 9.42 4.81
C ALA A 89 -10.62 9.66 4.07
N ARG A 90 -10.54 10.72 3.25
CA ARG A 90 -9.31 11.10 2.54
C ARG A 90 -8.20 11.51 3.49
N SER A 91 -8.51 12.32 4.50
CA SER A 91 -7.55 12.79 5.50
C SER A 91 -6.94 11.61 6.27
N ILE A 92 -7.78 10.71 6.77
CA ILE A 92 -7.36 9.50 7.50
C ILE A 92 -6.50 8.61 6.60
N ALA A 93 -6.96 8.31 5.38
CA ALA A 93 -6.25 7.47 4.44
C ALA A 93 -4.84 8.01 4.14
N LEU A 94 -4.77 9.24 3.63
CA LEU A 94 -3.53 9.80 3.11
C LEU A 94 -2.53 10.09 4.22
N SER A 95 -2.97 10.47 5.42
CA SER A 95 -2.07 10.65 6.56
C SER A 95 -1.38 9.34 6.94
N GLY A 96 -2.12 8.22 6.97
CA GLY A 96 -1.55 6.89 7.19
C GLY A 96 -0.59 6.48 6.08
N ILE A 97 -0.99 6.67 4.82
CA ILE A 97 -0.17 6.31 3.65
C ILE A 97 1.14 7.11 3.61
N TYR A 98 1.11 8.42 3.88
CA TYR A 98 2.32 9.23 3.90
C TYR A 98 3.25 8.87 5.05
N THR A 99 2.70 8.57 6.23
CA THR A 99 3.49 8.13 7.38
C THR A 99 4.17 6.78 7.08
N TRP A 100 3.41 5.81 6.55
CA TRP A 100 3.96 4.54 6.11
C TRP A 100 5.03 4.73 5.03
N PHE A 101 4.76 5.50 3.97
CA PHE A 101 5.71 5.77 2.89
C PHE A 101 7.02 6.33 3.43
N ALA A 102 6.97 7.31 4.33
CA ALA A 102 8.16 7.94 4.89
C ALA A 102 8.98 6.94 5.73
N VAL A 103 8.33 6.23 6.66
CA VAL A 103 9.01 5.30 7.57
C VAL A 103 9.57 4.11 6.80
N ASP A 104 8.78 3.50 5.93
CA ASP A 104 9.16 2.31 5.16
C ASP A 104 10.27 2.62 4.15
N SER A 105 10.19 3.76 3.45
CA SER A 105 11.21 4.15 2.48
C SER A 105 12.54 4.51 3.13
N LEU A 106 12.51 5.23 4.26
CA LEU A 106 13.74 5.54 5.02
C LEU A 106 14.37 4.27 5.58
N GLY A 107 13.56 3.36 6.13
CA GLY A 107 14.02 2.04 6.58
C GLY A 107 14.64 1.22 5.45
N SER A 108 14.00 1.22 4.27
CA SER A 108 14.48 0.50 3.10
C SER A 108 15.82 1.04 2.59
N ILE A 109 15.98 2.36 2.52
CA ILE A 109 17.25 2.99 2.13
C ILE A 109 18.35 2.65 3.14
N ALA A 110 18.04 2.72 4.45
CA ALA A 110 19.00 2.36 5.50
C ALA A 110 19.40 0.87 5.44
N ALA A 111 18.50 0.00 4.98
CA ALA A 111 18.74 -1.43 4.79
C ALA A 111 19.39 -1.78 3.43
N GLY A 112 19.72 -0.78 2.59
CA GLY A 112 20.33 -0.98 1.27
C GLY A 112 19.35 -1.22 0.12
N ALA A 113 18.04 -1.33 0.38
CA ALA A 113 16.99 -1.58 -0.60
C ALA A 113 16.38 -0.28 -1.15
N SER A 114 17.22 0.60 -1.72
CA SER A 114 16.78 1.94 -2.16
C SER A 114 15.68 1.91 -3.24
N LEU A 115 15.64 0.87 -4.08
CA LEU A 115 14.62 0.74 -5.10
C LEU A 115 13.22 0.50 -4.50
N ASN A 116 13.13 -0.04 -3.29
CA ASN A 116 11.83 -0.17 -2.60
C ASN A 116 11.16 1.18 -2.37
N ALA A 117 11.93 2.24 -2.06
CA ALA A 117 11.38 3.58 -1.93
C ALA A 117 10.72 4.07 -3.23
N VAL A 118 11.27 3.69 -4.39
CA VAL A 118 10.68 3.99 -5.71
C VAL A 118 9.40 3.18 -5.92
N VAL A 119 9.41 1.90 -5.56
CA VAL A 119 8.20 1.05 -5.63
C VAL A 119 7.10 1.61 -4.72
N ASN A 120 7.42 2.10 -3.53
CA ASN A 120 6.46 2.69 -2.60
C ASN A 120 5.76 3.94 -3.16
N ILE A 121 6.39 4.70 -4.07
CA ILE A 121 5.73 5.81 -4.79
C ILE A 121 4.49 5.31 -5.54
N SER A 122 4.52 4.08 -6.08
CA SER A 122 3.37 3.51 -6.79
C SER A 122 2.13 3.36 -5.89
N PHE A 123 2.30 2.99 -4.62
CA PHE A 123 1.21 2.92 -3.65
C PHE A 123 0.69 4.32 -3.31
N VAL A 124 1.57 5.30 -3.12
CA VAL A 124 1.16 6.69 -2.89
C VAL A 124 0.33 7.21 -4.06
N VAL A 125 0.80 7.03 -5.29
CA VAL A 125 0.11 7.45 -6.51
C VAL A 125 -1.23 6.74 -6.67
N LEU A 126 -1.27 5.42 -6.40
CA LEU A 126 -2.50 4.62 -6.45
C LEU A 126 -3.58 5.20 -5.52
N PHE A 127 -3.23 5.55 -4.28
CA PHE A 127 -4.20 6.10 -3.34
C PHE A 127 -4.52 7.57 -3.58
N LEU A 128 -3.58 8.37 -4.07
CA LEU A 128 -3.87 9.72 -4.55
C LEU A 128 -4.91 9.71 -5.67
N TYR A 129 -4.77 8.76 -6.60
CA TYR A 129 -5.73 8.54 -7.67
C TYR A 129 -7.08 8.05 -7.13
N ALA A 130 -7.06 7.08 -6.21
CA ALA A 130 -8.29 6.53 -5.62
C ALA A 130 -9.11 7.60 -4.88
N PHE A 131 -8.46 8.50 -4.15
CA PHE A 131 -9.09 9.58 -3.39
C PHE A 131 -9.14 10.93 -4.14
N ARG A 132 -9.03 10.92 -5.47
CA ARG A 132 -9.22 12.14 -6.26
C ARG A 132 -10.66 12.65 -6.09
N GLN A 133 -10.80 13.90 -5.66
CA GLN A 133 -12.09 14.56 -5.66
C GLN A 133 -12.36 15.12 -7.06
N PRO A 134 -13.57 14.91 -7.63
CA PRO A 134 -14.01 15.72 -8.76
C PRO A 134 -13.93 17.18 -8.34
N ARG A 135 -13.31 18.05 -9.15
CA ARG A 135 -13.38 19.49 -8.92
C ARG A 135 -14.86 19.86 -8.86
N GLN A 136 -15.33 20.33 -7.71
CA GLN A 136 -16.59 21.06 -7.68
C GLN A 136 -16.33 22.34 -8.48
N HIS A 137 -16.95 22.46 -9.65
CA HIS A 137 -17.00 23.75 -10.32
C HIS A 137 -17.68 24.70 -9.34
N ALA A 138 -16.95 25.73 -8.90
CA ALA A 138 -17.53 26.89 -8.25
C ALA A 138 -18.46 27.55 -9.27
N ALA A 139 -19.74 27.15 -9.26
CA ALA A 139 -20.79 27.70 -10.09
C ALA A 139 -22.02 27.96 -9.20
N GLU A 140 -21.79 28.68 -8.11
CA GLU A 140 -22.83 29.37 -7.33
C GLU A 140 -22.16 30.62 -6.75
N THR A 141 -21.82 31.59 -7.61
CA THR A 141 -21.46 32.96 -7.20
C THR A 141 -21.39 33.91 -8.41
N VAL A 142 -22.47 33.97 -9.19
CA VAL A 142 -22.96 35.21 -9.83
C VAL A 142 -24.47 34.99 -9.95
N ALA A 143 -25.21 35.25 -8.85
CA ALA A 143 -25.92 36.51 -8.61
C ALA A 143 -27.08 36.72 -9.59
N ASP A 144 -28.30 36.65 -9.03
CA ASP A 144 -29.45 37.55 -9.21
C ASP A 144 -29.59 38.31 -10.54
#